data_AF-A0A646IHL2-F1
#
_entry.id   AF-A0A646IHL2-F1
#
_cell.length_a   1.000
_cell.length_b   1.000
_cell.length_c   1.000
_cell.angle_alpha   90.00
_cell.angle_beta   90.00
_cell.angle_gamma   90.00
#
_symmetry.space_group_name_H-M   'P 1'
#
loop_
_entity.id
_entity.type
_entity.pdbx_description
1 polymer ?
#
loop_
_entity_poly.entity_id
_entity_poly.type
_entity_poly.pdbx_seq_one_letter_code
_entity_poly.pdbx_strand_id
1 'polypeptide(L)'
;RVGTAIAATLARAGIGGVEVVDGGTVDPRDVSAAGFAPEHVGRRRNAAADSLVRRLRPWPRGGERSGRPRRGSGPAGPELVIIAPRDGISAYAPSPEAVEPLMEAGIPHLYAGVVEATGFVGPLVVPGRTPCAGCLMLERERRESGWPLLVGQWRQGRRGAGSPSCDTALATAVAGLAAVTALGVLDGTLPAASPTPFPEHPRGTPPGAGPPPGAV
;
A
#
# COMPACT_ATOMS: atom_id res chain seq x y z
N ARG A 1 -12.56 4.52 2.10
CA ARG A 1 -12.54 4.80 3.56
C ARG A 1 -11.11 4.80 4.12
N VAL A 2 -10.42 3.65 4.15
CA VAL A 2 -9.08 3.50 4.78
C VAL A 2 -8.07 4.55 4.28
N GLY A 3 -7.84 4.64 2.96
CA GLY A 3 -6.84 5.58 2.40
C GLY A 3 -7.11 7.05 2.75
N THR A 4 -8.35 7.51 2.62
CA THR A 4 -8.72 8.89 2.99
C THR A 4 -8.53 9.15 4.48
N ALA A 5 -8.86 8.18 5.34
CA ALA A 5 -8.67 8.30 6.78
C ALA A 5 -7.18 8.36 7.17
N ILE A 6 -6.34 7.54 6.53
CA ILE A 6 -4.88 7.60 6.70
C ILE A 6 -4.36 8.99 6.29
N ALA A 7 -4.77 9.47 5.10
CA ALA A 7 -4.34 10.77 4.60
C ALA A 7 -4.75 11.92 5.54
N ALA A 8 -5.97 11.88 6.07
CA ALA A 8 -6.46 12.85 7.04
C ALA A 8 -5.64 12.82 8.35
N THR A 9 -5.37 11.63 8.88
CA THR A 9 -4.56 11.46 10.10
C THR A 9 -3.13 11.94 9.91
N LEU A 10 -2.45 11.55 8.82
CA LEU A 10 -1.08 12.01 8.53
C LEU A 10 -1.02 13.53 8.31
N ALA A 11 -2.03 14.11 7.66
CA ALA A 11 -2.13 15.55 7.49
C ALA A 11 -2.30 16.27 8.83
N ARG A 12 -3.07 15.71 9.78
CA ARG A 12 -3.20 16.25 11.15
C ARG A 12 -1.94 16.02 12.00
N ALA A 13 -1.21 14.94 11.75
CA ALA A 13 0.00 14.57 12.49
C ALA A 13 1.24 15.44 12.16
N GLY A 14 1.17 16.34 11.19
CA GLY A 14 2.29 17.25 10.89
C GLY A 14 3.09 16.91 9.63
N ILE A 15 2.74 15.85 8.89
CA ILE A 15 3.54 15.39 7.74
C ILE A 15 3.60 16.44 6.63
N GLY A 16 4.80 16.88 6.25
CA GLY A 16 5.04 18.01 5.34
C GLY A 16 4.34 17.91 3.98
N GLY A 17 4.15 16.71 3.42
CA GLY A 17 3.40 16.47 2.18
C GLY A 17 2.62 15.16 2.22
N VAL A 18 1.33 15.20 1.88
CA VAL A 18 0.47 14.02 1.74
C VAL A 18 -0.26 14.18 0.43
N GLU A 19 0.00 13.28 -0.50
CA GLU A 19 -0.66 13.21 -1.80
C GLU A 19 -1.55 11.97 -1.84
N VAL A 20 -2.76 12.11 -2.39
CA VAL A 20 -3.71 11.01 -2.52
C VAL A 20 -3.97 10.73 -3.99
N VAL A 21 -3.58 9.53 -4.41
CA VAL A 21 -3.85 9.01 -5.75
C VAL A 21 -5.03 8.04 -5.66
N ASP A 22 -6.18 8.47 -6.15
CA ASP A 22 -7.40 7.65 -6.17
C ASP A 22 -8.25 8.01 -7.40
N GLY A 23 -8.87 6.99 -8.00
CA GLY A 23 -9.75 7.11 -9.16
C GLY A 23 -11.23 7.13 -8.79
N GLY A 24 -12.06 7.64 -9.71
CA GLY A 24 -13.52 7.63 -9.56
C GLY A 24 -14.07 8.72 -8.63
N THR A 25 -15.31 8.53 -8.20
CA THR A 25 -16.09 9.50 -7.42
C THR A 25 -16.42 8.99 -6.02
N VAL A 26 -16.60 9.92 -5.08
CA VAL A 26 -17.03 9.63 -3.71
C VAL A 26 -18.46 9.09 -3.75
N ASP A 27 -18.63 7.82 -3.36
CA ASP A 27 -19.93 7.17 -3.14
C ASP A 27 -20.42 7.51 -1.72
N PRO A 28 -21.74 7.52 -1.43
CA PRO A 28 -22.25 7.64 -0.06
C PRO A 28 -21.59 6.67 0.93
N ARG A 29 -21.22 5.47 0.47
CA ARG A 29 -20.49 4.48 1.27
C ARG A 29 -19.04 4.86 1.55
N ASP A 30 -18.45 5.83 0.85
CA ASP A 30 -17.09 6.28 1.15
C ASP A 30 -17.02 7.25 2.33
N VAL A 31 -18.18 7.80 2.76
CA VAL A 31 -18.29 8.73 3.87
C VAL A 31 -17.91 8.06 5.19
N SER A 32 -17.10 8.75 6.00
CA SER A 32 -16.67 8.30 7.33
C SER A 32 -16.25 9.49 8.20
N ALA A 33 -16.28 9.30 9.53
CA ALA A 33 -15.90 10.34 10.49
C ALA A 33 -14.44 10.82 10.32
N ALA A 34 -13.54 9.92 9.97
CA ALA A 34 -12.12 10.21 9.76
C ALA A 34 -11.77 10.58 8.30
N GLY A 35 -12.74 10.62 7.37
CA GLY A 35 -12.47 10.73 5.93
C GLY A 35 -13.41 11.70 5.23
N PHE A 36 -14.07 11.25 4.17
CA PHE A 36 -15.00 12.08 3.42
C PHE A 36 -16.25 12.41 4.24
N ALA A 37 -16.64 13.69 4.25
CA ALA A 37 -17.95 14.14 4.72
C ALA A 37 -19.03 14.01 3.62
N PRO A 38 -20.34 14.00 3.97
CA PRO A 38 -21.44 13.90 3.01
C PRO A 38 -21.39 14.93 1.87
N GLU A 39 -20.88 16.14 2.13
CA GLU A 39 -20.69 17.21 1.13
C GLU A 39 -19.72 16.85 -0.01
N HIS A 40 -18.94 15.77 0.15
CA HIS A 40 -18.00 15.32 -0.86
C HIS A 40 -18.61 14.32 -1.85
N VAL A 41 -19.79 13.78 -1.57
CA VAL A 41 -20.44 12.77 -2.42
C VAL A 41 -20.60 13.29 -3.86
N GLY A 42 -20.26 12.47 -4.84
CA GLY A 42 -20.28 12.82 -6.26
C GLY A 42 -19.03 13.55 -6.78
N ARG A 43 -18.17 14.09 -5.90
CA ARG A 43 -16.89 14.70 -6.31
C ARG A 43 -15.88 13.62 -6.68
N ARG A 44 -14.88 13.96 -7.49
CA ARG A 44 -13.73 13.08 -7.72
C ARG A 44 -12.98 12.83 -6.42
N ARG A 45 -12.65 11.56 -6.12
CA ARG A 45 -12.05 11.18 -4.82
C ARG A 45 -10.71 11.87 -4.57
N ASN A 46 -9.84 11.91 -5.58
CA ASN A 46 -8.56 12.62 -5.49
C ASN A 46 -8.73 14.10 -5.12
N ALA A 47 -9.61 14.83 -5.81
CA ALA A 47 -9.86 16.25 -5.57
C ALA A 47 -10.50 16.51 -4.19
N ALA A 48 -11.43 15.64 -3.77
CA ALA A 48 -12.03 15.72 -2.44
C ALA A 48 -10.99 15.44 -1.35
N ALA A 49 -10.11 14.44 -1.54
CA ALA A 49 -9.10 14.07 -0.57
C ALA A 49 -8.04 15.15 -0.44
N ASP A 50 -7.61 15.72 -1.56
CA ASP A 50 -6.68 16.85 -1.62
C ASP A 50 -7.27 18.10 -0.93
N SER A 51 -8.56 18.40 -1.15
CA SER A 51 -9.26 19.45 -0.41
C SER A 51 -9.32 19.19 1.10
N LEU A 52 -9.54 17.93 1.51
CA LEU A 52 -9.58 17.52 2.91
C LEU A 52 -8.20 17.67 3.56
N VAL A 53 -7.16 17.13 2.94
CA VAL A 53 -5.77 17.22 3.40
C VAL A 53 -5.35 18.68 3.56
N ARG A 54 -5.67 19.55 2.60
CA ARG A 54 -5.41 20.99 2.72
C ARG A 54 -6.13 21.61 3.93
N ARG A 55 -7.41 21.31 4.12
CA ARG A 55 -8.21 21.83 5.24
C ARG A 55 -7.65 21.38 6.60
N LEU A 56 -7.10 20.18 6.66
CA LEU A 56 -6.56 19.57 7.87
C LEU A 56 -5.13 20.01 8.21
N ARG A 57 -4.46 20.79 7.35
CA ARG A 57 -3.14 21.34 7.61
C ARG A 57 -3.28 22.77 8.13
N PRO A 58 -3.17 23.01 9.45
CA PRO A 58 -3.25 24.37 9.99
C PRO A 58 -1.98 25.18 9.75
N TRP A 59 -0.89 24.52 9.34
CA TRP A 59 0.41 25.14 9.12
C TRP A 59 0.64 25.40 7.61
N PRO A 60 1.32 26.51 7.26
CA PRO A 60 1.79 26.74 5.90
C PRO A 60 2.60 25.54 5.43
N ARG A 61 2.60 25.24 4.12
CA ARG A 61 3.54 24.25 3.56
C ARG A 61 4.94 24.66 4.02
N GLY A 62 5.54 23.88 4.91
CA GLY A 62 6.78 24.22 5.59
C GLY A 62 7.85 24.50 4.54
N GLY A 63 8.15 25.78 4.33
CA GLY A 63 9.16 26.27 3.42
C GLY A 63 9.12 25.69 2.01
N GLU A 64 8.77 26.53 1.04
CA GLU A 64 9.82 26.87 0.08
C GLU A 64 11.06 27.20 0.92
N ARG A 65 11.91 26.20 1.17
CA ARG A 65 13.29 26.50 1.48
C ARG A 65 13.71 27.35 0.29
N SER A 66 13.96 28.61 0.52
CA SER A 66 14.60 29.55 -0.40
C SER A 66 15.98 29.08 -0.89
N GLY A 67 16.35 27.82 -0.65
CA GLY A 67 17.27 27.10 -1.51
C GLY A 67 16.59 26.80 -2.83
N ARG A 68 16.83 27.70 -3.80
CA ARG A 68 16.92 27.42 -5.24
C ARG A 68 16.92 25.90 -5.50
N PRO A 69 15.99 25.33 -6.31
CA PRO A 69 16.05 23.90 -6.62
C PRO A 69 17.49 23.57 -6.98
N ARG A 70 18.13 22.64 -6.26
CA ARG A 70 19.48 22.20 -6.61
C ARG A 70 19.38 21.80 -8.07
N ARG A 71 19.94 22.62 -8.96
CA ARG A 71 19.89 22.38 -10.41
C ARG A 71 20.47 20.98 -10.60
N GLY A 72 19.62 19.98 -10.83
CA GLY A 72 19.99 18.57 -10.86
C GLY A 72 19.11 17.61 -10.06
N SER A 73 18.27 18.04 -9.10
CA SER A 73 17.28 17.15 -8.48
C SER A 73 15.98 17.20 -9.27
N GLY A 74 15.65 16.11 -9.98
CA GLY A 74 14.28 15.86 -10.43
C GLY A 74 13.29 15.87 -9.25
N PRO A 75 11.98 15.70 -9.49
CA PRO A 75 11.03 15.59 -8.38
C PRO A 75 11.49 14.45 -7.45
N ALA A 76 11.89 14.79 -6.21
CA ALA A 76 12.22 13.80 -5.21
C ALA A 76 10.94 12.96 -4.99
N GLY A 77 11.05 11.64 -5.19
CA GLY A 77 9.95 10.73 -4.97
C GLY A 77 9.46 10.76 -3.51
N PRO A 78 8.28 10.18 -3.23
CA PRO A 78 7.76 10.10 -1.86
C PRO A 78 8.71 9.29 -0.95
N GLU A 79 8.84 9.71 0.31
CA GLU A 79 9.61 8.98 1.33
C GLU A 79 8.94 7.65 1.74
N LEU A 80 7.61 7.58 1.61
CA LEU A 80 6.80 6.39 1.89
C LEU A 80 5.52 6.42 1.05
N VAL A 81 5.15 5.27 0.49
CA VAL A 81 3.86 5.08 -0.20
C VAL A 81 2.95 4.16 0.63
N ILE A 82 1.68 4.53 0.81
CA ILE A 82 0.70 3.68 1.50
C ILE A 82 -0.32 3.18 0.49
N ILE A 83 -0.42 1.86 0.35
CA ILE A 83 -1.26 1.17 -0.63
C ILE A 83 -2.53 0.71 0.08
N ALA A 84 -3.63 1.42 -0.15
CA ALA A 84 -4.94 1.15 0.45
C ALA A 84 -6.04 1.00 -0.61
N PRO A 85 -6.03 -0.12 -1.37
CA PRO A 85 -6.92 -0.34 -2.49
C PRO A 85 -8.35 -0.61 -2.00
N ARG A 86 -9.32 -0.21 -2.81
CA ARG A 86 -10.74 -0.22 -2.42
C ARG A 86 -11.33 -1.63 -2.30
N ASP A 87 -10.83 -2.57 -3.08
CA ASP A 87 -11.26 -3.97 -3.07
C ASP A 87 -10.80 -4.72 -1.81
N GLY A 88 -9.85 -4.16 -1.05
CA GLY A 88 -9.24 -4.75 0.14
C GLY A 88 -8.32 -5.94 -0.17
N ILE A 89 -8.73 -6.81 -1.10
CA ILE A 89 -8.00 -8.01 -1.53
C ILE A 89 -6.63 -7.62 -2.06
N SER A 90 -6.52 -6.55 -2.84
CA SER A 90 -5.23 -6.15 -3.42
C SER A 90 -4.22 -5.66 -2.37
N ALA A 91 -4.63 -5.43 -1.13
CA ALA A 91 -3.69 -5.21 -0.04
C ALA A 91 -3.50 -6.48 0.83
N TYR A 92 -4.48 -7.38 0.90
CA TYR A 92 -4.36 -8.65 1.63
C TYR A 92 -3.53 -9.71 0.86
N ALA A 93 -3.74 -9.77 -0.44
CA ALA A 93 -2.97 -10.55 -1.41
C ALA A 93 -2.49 -9.56 -2.48
N PRO A 94 -1.37 -8.86 -2.26
CA PRO A 94 -0.85 -7.90 -3.22
C PRO A 94 -0.30 -8.57 -4.48
N SER A 95 -0.52 -7.95 -5.65
CA SER A 95 0.15 -8.37 -6.89
C SER A 95 1.54 -7.72 -6.95
N PRO A 96 2.60 -8.48 -7.30
CA PRO A 96 3.96 -7.92 -7.44
C PRO A 96 4.03 -6.79 -8.48
N GLU A 97 3.29 -6.94 -9.59
CA GLU A 97 3.25 -5.98 -10.71
C GLU A 97 2.81 -4.57 -10.28
N ALA A 98 1.88 -4.47 -9.31
CA ALA A 98 1.33 -3.18 -8.90
C ALA A 98 2.36 -2.29 -8.17
N VAL A 99 3.46 -2.87 -7.71
CA VAL A 99 4.51 -2.17 -6.96
C VAL A 99 5.89 -2.26 -7.61
N GLU A 100 6.00 -2.84 -8.80
CA GLU A 100 7.25 -2.94 -9.54
C GLU A 100 7.97 -1.58 -9.69
N PRO A 101 7.28 -0.47 -10.04
CA PRO A 101 7.94 0.84 -10.09
C PRO A 101 8.45 1.33 -8.71
N LEU A 102 7.76 0.97 -7.62
CA LEU A 102 8.18 1.33 -6.26
C LEU A 102 9.40 0.50 -5.83
N MET A 103 9.43 -0.77 -6.23
CA MET A 103 10.56 -1.67 -6.00
C MET A 103 11.80 -1.19 -6.76
N GLU A 104 11.66 -0.86 -8.05
CA GLU A 104 12.75 -0.33 -8.88
C GLU A 104 13.29 1.01 -8.37
N ALA A 105 12.40 1.90 -7.92
CA ALA A 105 12.78 3.19 -7.36
C ALA A 105 13.31 3.10 -5.91
N GLY A 106 13.28 1.92 -5.28
CA GLY A 106 13.71 1.74 -3.89
C GLY A 106 12.80 2.44 -2.87
N ILE A 107 11.54 2.72 -3.23
CA ILE A 107 10.61 3.49 -2.40
C ILE A 107 9.95 2.55 -1.37
N PRO A 108 10.08 2.85 -0.05
CA PRO A 108 9.36 2.14 0.99
C PRO A 108 7.84 2.21 0.77
N HIS A 109 7.15 1.09 0.98
CA HIS A 109 5.71 1.06 0.86
C HIS A 109 5.03 0.16 1.90
N LEU A 110 3.87 0.61 2.38
CA LEU A 110 3.07 -0.06 3.38
C LEU A 110 1.71 -0.44 2.80
N TYR A 111 1.31 -1.69 2.97
CA TYR A 111 -0.06 -2.11 2.65
C TYR A 111 -0.99 -1.89 3.85
N ALA A 112 -2.20 -1.42 3.59
CA ALA A 112 -3.23 -1.33 4.62
C ALA A 112 -4.60 -1.53 3.97
N GLY A 113 -5.49 -2.25 4.63
CA GLY A 113 -6.80 -2.49 4.06
C GLY A 113 -7.75 -3.19 5.00
N VAL A 114 -8.97 -3.32 4.51
CA VAL A 114 -10.03 -4.09 5.15
C VAL A 114 -10.64 -5.01 4.10
N VAL A 115 -10.73 -6.29 4.43
CA VAL A 115 -11.46 -7.29 3.65
C VAL A 115 -12.51 -7.87 4.57
N GLU A 116 -13.79 -7.65 4.22
CA GLU A 116 -14.92 -8.04 5.07
C GLU A 116 -14.78 -7.48 6.50
N ALA A 117 -14.71 -8.36 7.50
CA ALA A 117 -14.51 -8.01 8.91
C ALA A 117 -13.03 -8.06 9.37
N THR A 118 -12.09 -8.19 8.44
CA THR A 118 -10.66 -8.32 8.75
C THR A 118 -9.89 -7.10 8.29
N GLY A 119 -9.30 -6.38 9.25
CA GLY A 119 -8.37 -5.29 9.00
C GLY A 119 -6.93 -5.77 9.04
N PHE A 120 -6.07 -5.19 8.21
CA PHE A 120 -4.65 -5.50 8.22
C PHE A 120 -3.82 -4.26 7.88
N VAL A 121 -2.64 -4.20 8.51
CA VAL A 121 -1.58 -3.21 8.26
C VAL A 121 -0.30 -3.99 8.10
N GLY A 122 0.27 -3.93 6.92
CA GLY A 122 1.43 -4.70 6.52
C GLY A 122 1.17 -5.52 5.25
N PRO A 123 2.25 -5.94 4.58
CA PRO A 123 3.65 -5.73 5.00
C PRO A 123 4.13 -4.29 4.82
N LEU A 124 5.11 -3.90 5.64
CA LEU A 124 5.99 -2.77 5.34
C LEU A 124 7.16 -3.30 4.50
N VAL A 125 7.19 -2.89 3.24
CA VAL A 125 8.23 -3.26 2.29
C VAL A 125 9.24 -2.14 2.22
N VAL A 126 10.49 -2.45 2.55
CA VAL A 126 11.64 -1.60 2.30
C VAL A 126 12.53 -2.38 1.31
N PRO A 127 12.57 -1.96 0.04
CA PRO A 127 13.26 -2.71 -1.01
C PRO A 127 14.71 -3.05 -0.61
N GLY A 128 15.07 -4.32 -0.76
CA GLY A 128 16.39 -4.86 -0.38
C GLY A 128 16.60 -5.09 1.12
N ARG A 129 15.64 -4.73 1.99
CA ARG A 129 15.76 -4.90 3.45
C ARG A 129 14.69 -5.79 4.05
N THR A 130 13.44 -5.71 3.58
CA THR A 130 12.34 -6.54 4.11
C THR A 130 11.72 -7.42 3.02
N PRO A 131 11.03 -8.52 3.40
CA PRO A 131 10.30 -9.33 2.43
C PRO A 131 9.27 -8.50 1.66
N CYS A 132 9.29 -8.61 0.33
CA CYS A 132 8.28 -7.97 -0.50
C CYS A 132 6.97 -8.78 -0.51
N ALA A 133 5.92 -8.20 -1.11
CA ALA A 133 4.65 -8.86 -1.38
C ALA A 133 4.83 -10.25 -2.02
N GLY A 134 5.71 -10.37 -3.01
CA GLY A 134 6.01 -11.63 -3.68
C GLY A 134 6.63 -12.68 -2.75
N CYS A 135 7.62 -12.30 -1.93
CA CYS A 135 8.23 -13.20 -0.95
C CYS A 135 7.19 -13.76 0.03
N LEU A 136 6.27 -12.92 0.50
CA LEU A 136 5.21 -13.35 1.42
C LEU A 136 4.19 -14.26 0.75
N MET A 137 3.91 -14.04 -0.54
CA MET A 137 3.03 -14.92 -1.31
C MET A 137 3.65 -16.29 -1.54
N LEU A 138 4.94 -16.35 -1.87
CA LEU A 138 5.67 -17.61 -1.99
C LEU A 138 5.72 -18.39 -0.67
N GLU A 139 6.01 -17.72 0.45
CA GLU A 139 6.02 -18.38 1.75
C GLU A 139 4.62 -18.86 2.15
N ARG A 140 3.56 -18.13 1.77
CA ARG A 140 2.20 -18.56 2.02
C ARG A 140 1.81 -19.75 1.16
N GLU A 141 2.13 -19.73 -0.12
CA GLU A 141 1.92 -20.87 -1.02
C GLU A 141 2.65 -22.13 -0.54
N ARG A 142 3.88 -21.98 -0.03
CA ARG A 142 4.65 -23.08 0.56
C ARG A 142 3.94 -23.71 1.77
N ARG A 143 3.22 -22.91 2.56
CA ARG A 143 2.46 -23.38 3.74
C ARG A 143 1.06 -23.88 3.37
N GLU A 144 0.45 -23.25 2.37
CA GLU A 144 -0.94 -23.43 1.95
C GLU A 144 -0.97 -23.60 0.43
N SER A 145 -0.78 -24.83 -0.06
CA SER A 145 -0.68 -25.09 -1.51
C SER A 145 -1.93 -24.69 -2.31
N GLY A 146 -3.10 -24.66 -1.67
CA GLY A 146 -4.36 -24.18 -2.28
C GLY A 146 -4.48 -22.65 -2.35
N TRP A 147 -3.59 -21.89 -1.72
CA TRP A 147 -3.64 -20.44 -1.62
C TRP A 147 -3.71 -19.71 -2.99
N PRO A 148 -2.89 -20.07 -3.99
CA PRO A 148 -2.93 -19.39 -5.29
C PRO A 148 -4.29 -19.50 -6.00
N LEU A 149 -4.94 -20.67 -5.90
CA LEU A 149 -6.27 -20.90 -6.47
C LEU A 149 -7.33 -20.02 -5.78
N LEU A 150 -7.27 -19.92 -4.45
CA LEU A 150 -8.18 -19.09 -3.67
C LEU A 150 -8.04 -17.61 -4.03
N VAL A 151 -6.80 -17.10 -4.10
CA VAL A 151 -6.53 -15.72 -4.52
C VAL A 151 -7.03 -15.48 -5.95
N GLY A 152 -6.79 -16.42 -6.86
CA GLY A 152 -7.32 -16.37 -8.23
C GLY A 152 -8.84 -16.26 -8.24
N GLN A 153 -9.54 -17.11 -7.49
CA GLN A 153 -11.00 -17.08 -7.38
C GLN A 153 -11.51 -15.75 -6.82
N TRP A 154 -10.90 -15.22 -5.77
CA TRP A 154 -11.29 -13.92 -5.19
C TRP A 154 -11.09 -12.78 -6.19
N ARG A 155 -9.98 -12.75 -6.93
CA ARG A 155 -9.73 -11.73 -7.94
C ARG A 155 -10.72 -11.80 -9.08
N GLN A 156 -11.11 -12.99 -9.52
CA GLN A 156 -12.08 -13.16 -10.61
C GLN A 156 -13.51 -12.82 -10.16
N GLY A 157 -13.92 -13.30 -8.98
CA GLY A 157 -15.27 -13.08 -8.46
C GLY A 157 -15.61 -11.63 -8.14
N ARG A 158 -14.60 -10.78 -7.87
CA ARG A 158 -14.83 -9.37 -7.49
C ARG A 158 -14.67 -8.36 -8.62
N ARG A 159 -14.33 -8.77 -9.84
CA ARG A 159 -14.28 -7.85 -11.01
C ARG A 159 -15.65 -7.29 -11.41
N GLY A 160 -16.76 -7.89 -10.94
CA GLY A 160 -18.13 -7.42 -11.19
C GLY A 160 -18.96 -7.13 -9.92
N ALA A 161 -18.45 -7.48 -8.73
CA ALA A 161 -19.11 -7.16 -7.47
C ALA A 161 -18.75 -5.72 -7.07
N GLY A 162 -19.74 -4.90 -6.69
CA GLY A 162 -19.48 -3.55 -6.21
C GLY A 162 -18.49 -3.51 -5.03
N SER A 163 -18.06 -2.31 -4.64
CA SER A 163 -17.14 -2.13 -3.49
C SER A 163 -17.66 -2.89 -2.25
N PRO A 164 -16.81 -3.73 -1.62
CA PRO A 164 -17.22 -4.48 -0.43
C PRO A 164 -17.68 -3.56 0.69
N SER A 165 -18.56 -4.06 1.56
CA SER A 165 -18.86 -3.40 2.82
C SER A 165 -17.57 -3.30 3.63
N CYS A 166 -17.29 -2.10 4.13
CA CYS A 166 -16.11 -1.83 4.93
C CYS A 166 -16.60 -1.20 6.20
N ASP A 167 -16.57 -1.91 7.33
CA ASP A 167 -17.02 -1.36 8.60
C ASP A 167 -16.25 -0.07 8.94
N THR A 168 -16.96 0.98 9.35
CA THR A 168 -16.36 2.30 9.57
C THR A 168 -15.41 2.28 10.77
N ALA A 169 -15.74 1.55 11.83
CA ALA A 169 -14.92 1.46 13.02
C ALA A 169 -13.62 0.70 12.71
N LEU A 170 -13.72 -0.44 12.02
CA LEU A 170 -12.56 -1.19 11.58
C LEU A 170 -11.67 -0.40 10.62
N ALA A 171 -12.26 0.30 9.64
CA ALA A 171 -11.50 1.16 8.73
C ALA A 171 -10.75 2.27 9.48
N THR A 172 -11.35 2.82 10.53
CA THR A 172 -10.73 3.87 11.36
C THR A 172 -9.59 3.29 12.20
N ALA A 173 -9.77 2.11 12.79
CA ALA A 173 -8.71 1.41 13.54
C ALA A 173 -7.50 1.07 12.65
N VAL A 174 -7.75 0.49 11.47
CA VAL A 174 -6.71 0.21 10.47
C VAL A 174 -6.00 1.48 10.03
N ALA A 175 -6.74 2.57 9.79
CA ALA A 175 -6.14 3.85 9.42
C ALA A 175 -5.23 4.41 10.52
N GLY A 176 -5.64 4.33 11.78
CA GLY A 176 -4.82 4.72 12.93
C GLY A 176 -3.54 3.89 13.04
N LEU A 177 -3.64 2.56 12.96
CA LEU A 177 -2.49 1.66 12.98
C LEU A 177 -1.52 1.93 11.81
N ALA A 178 -2.05 2.10 10.60
CA ALA A 178 -1.23 2.43 9.43
C ALA A 178 -0.55 3.80 9.57
N ALA A 179 -1.22 4.79 10.15
CA ALA A 179 -0.62 6.09 10.43
C ALA A 179 0.51 5.99 11.47
N VAL A 180 0.32 5.24 12.56
CA VAL A 180 1.38 5.00 13.56
C VAL A 180 2.60 4.33 12.92
N THR A 181 2.40 3.30 12.09
CA THR A 181 3.48 2.66 11.35
C THR A 181 4.18 3.63 10.41
N ALA A 182 3.42 4.44 9.66
CA ALA A 182 3.98 5.41 8.73
C ALA A 182 4.82 6.48 9.46
N LEU A 183 4.32 7.03 10.57
CA LEU A 183 5.07 7.98 11.40
C LEU A 183 6.35 7.34 11.93
N GLY A 184 6.27 6.11 12.45
CA GLY A 184 7.45 5.40 12.95
C GLY A 184 8.51 5.14 11.87
N VAL A 185 8.10 4.90 10.61
CA VAL A 185 9.02 4.80 9.47
C VAL A 185 9.66 6.13 9.15
N LEU A 186 8.87 7.21 9.07
CA LEU A 186 9.35 8.55 8.73
C LEU A 186 10.26 9.13 9.83
N ASP A 187 10.00 8.79 11.09
CA ASP A 187 10.84 9.15 12.24
C ASP A 187 12.09 8.25 12.37
N GLY A 188 12.20 7.18 11.56
CA GLY A 188 13.28 6.20 11.62
C GLY A 188 13.26 5.30 12.87
N THR A 189 12.17 5.27 13.62
CA THR A 189 12.02 4.50 14.87
C THR A 189 11.61 3.06 14.66
N LEU A 190 10.99 2.74 13.51
CA LEU A 190 10.71 1.36 13.13
C LEU A 190 11.89 0.79 12.33
N PRO A 191 12.55 -0.28 12.80
CA PRO A 191 13.54 -0.96 12.00
C PRO A 191 12.82 -1.53 10.78
N ALA A 192 13.21 -1.11 9.57
CA ALA A 192 12.91 -1.93 8.41
C ALA A 192 13.54 -3.29 8.69
N ALA A 193 12.68 -4.30 8.87
CA ALA A 193 13.00 -5.59 9.49
C ALA A 193 14.44 -6.04 9.21
N SER A 194 15.13 -6.49 10.27
CA SER A 194 16.41 -7.17 10.14
C SER A 194 16.23 -8.34 9.17
N PRO A 195 17.14 -8.55 8.19
CA PRO A 195 17.15 -9.79 7.44
C PRO A 195 17.55 -10.88 8.43
N THR A 196 16.57 -11.58 9.01
CA THR A 196 16.86 -12.98 9.35
C THR A 196 17.27 -13.62 8.03
N PRO A 197 18.46 -14.25 7.93
CA PRO A 197 18.84 -14.91 6.71
C PRO A 197 17.77 -15.96 6.41
N PHE A 198 16.95 -15.70 5.39
CA PHE A 198 16.25 -16.77 4.73
C PHE A 198 17.34 -17.70 4.20
N PRO A 199 17.25 -19.02 4.42
CA PRO A 199 18.18 -19.94 3.80
C PRO A 199 18.15 -19.67 2.29
N GLU A 200 19.31 -19.38 1.70
CA GLU A 200 19.46 -19.18 0.26
C GLU A 200 18.78 -20.35 -0.45
N HIS A 201 17.77 -20.04 -1.27
CA HIS A 201 17.18 -21.04 -2.14
C HIS A 201 18.16 -21.25 -3.31
N PRO A 202 18.73 -22.45 -3.51
CA PRO A 202 19.52 -22.73 -4.70
C PRO A 202 18.64 -22.45 -5.92
N ARG A 203 19.13 -21.60 -6.82
CA ARG A 203 18.45 -21.26 -8.07
C ARG A 203 17.98 -22.55 -8.73
N GLY A 204 16.66 -22.70 -8.87
CA GLY A 204 16.09 -23.86 -9.55
C GLY A 204 16.70 -23.99 -10.94
N THR A 205 17.26 -25.16 -11.22
CA THR A 205 17.72 -25.53 -12.56
C THR A 205 16.55 -25.37 -13.53
N PRO A 206 16.69 -24.68 -14.67
CA PRO A 206 15.62 -24.57 -15.64
C PRO A 206 15.20 -25.97 -16.12
N PRO A 207 13.91 -26.29 -16.21
CA PRO A 207 13.44 -27.55 -16.76
C PRO A 207 13.68 -27.53 -18.27
N GLY A 208 14.77 -28.16 -18.72
CA GLY A 208 15.09 -28.16 -20.15
C GLY A 208 16.46 -28.68 -20.53
N ALA A 209 16.87 -29.84 -20.02
CA ALA A 209 17.91 -30.64 -20.69
C ALA A 209 17.37 -32.07 -20.80
N GLY A 210 16.77 -32.37 -21.96
CA GLY A 210 16.45 -33.75 -22.32
C GLY A 210 17.73 -34.60 -22.34
N PRO A 211 17.62 -35.92 -22.14
CA PRO A 211 18.79 -36.80 -22.21
C PRO A 211 19.43 -36.72 -23.61
N PRO A 212 20.78 -36.74 -23.71
CA PRO A 212 21.44 -36.75 -25.00
C PRO A 212 21.09 -38.05 -25.77
N PRO A 213 20.84 -37.98 -27.08
CA PRO A 213 20.59 -39.16 -27.89
C PRO A 213 21.89 -39.92 -28.11
N GLY A 214 21.92 -41.19 -27.73
CA GLY A 214 22.93 -42.14 -28.18
C GLY A 214 23.83 -42.68 -27.08
N ALA A 215 23.39 -43.77 -26.45
CA ALA A 215 24.31 -44.83 -26.04
C ALA A 215 23.68 -46.15 -26.51
N VAL A 216 24.30 -46.71 -27.55
CA VAL A 216 24.16 -48.11 -27.96
C VAL A 216 24.93 -48.96 -26.97
#